data_AF-A0A7R9PCK0-F1
#
_entry.id   AF-A0A7R9PCK0-F1
#
_cell.length_a   1.000
_cell.length_b   1.000
_cell.length_c   1.000
_cell.angle_alpha   90.00
_cell.angle_beta   90.00
_cell.angle_gamma   90.00
#
_symmetry.space_group_name_H-M   'P 1'
#
loop_
_entity.id
_entity.type
_entity.pdbx_description
1 polymer ?
#
loop_
_entity_poly.entity_id
_entity_poly.type
_entity_poly.pdbx_seq_one_letter_code
_entity_poly.pdbx_strand_id
1 'polypeptide(L)'
;MKAVKIMRGIEKNLNQASESVGTSIVNKFNRVLQRNPGWKVMASIVGILEGQTTSLPEVKFSSAEIACLKFCPMTSHEVKRSLSNYKNILSNRTKFTPENLEKYLIISSNGN
;
A
#
# COMPACT_ATOMS: atom_id res chain seq x y z
N MET A 1 -5.59 -1.46 8.91
CA MET A 1 -5.81 -1.24 7.45
C MET A 1 -6.86 -2.21 6.90
N LYS A 2 -7.93 -1.71 6.25
CA LYS A 2 -9.06 -2.55 5.76
C LYS A 2 -8.64 -3.56 4.70
N ALA A 3 -7.86 -3.14 3.72
CA ALA A 3 -7.55 -3.98 2.58
C ALA A 3 -6.62 -5.17 2.91
N VAL A 4 -5.71 -5.04 3.88
CA VAL A 4 -4.88 -6.18 4.34
C VAL A 4 -5.74 -7.21 5.06
N LYS A 5 -6.74 -6.77 5.83
CA LYS A 5 -7.70 -7.67 6.48
C LYS A 5 -8.52 -8.46 5.44
N ILE A 6 -8.95 -7.79 4.36
CA ILE A 6 -9.66 -8.46 3.26
C ILE A 6 -8.76 -9.52 2.61
N MET A 7 -7.52 -9.18 2.28
CA MET A 7 -6.58 -10.10 1.66
C MET A 7 -6.27 -11.31 2.54
N ARG A 8 -6.07 -11.13 3.85
CA ARG A 8 -5.90 -12.22 4.82
C ARG A 8 -7.15 -13.12 4.90
N GLY A 9 -8.34 -12.52 4.80
CA GLY A 9 -9.60 -13.26 4.75
C GLY A 9 -9.74 -14.11 3.47
N ILE A 10 -9.38 -13.54 2.33
CA ILE A 10 -9.36 -14.26 1.04
C ILE A 10 -8.37 -15.43 1.11
N GLU A 11 -7.15 -15.21 1.61
CA GLU A 11 -6.14 -16.25 1.78
C GLU A 11 -6.66 -17.41 2.64
N LYS A 12 -7.30 -17.10 3.78
CA LYS A 12 -7.93 -18.11 4.64
C LYS A 12 -8.97 -18.95 3.91
N ASN A 13 -9.84 -18.32 3.12
CA ASN A 13 -10.89 -19.01 2.37
C ASN A 13 -10.31 -19.84 1.22
N LEU A 14 -9.28 -19.33 0.54
CA LEU A 14 -8.62 -20.04 -0.55
C LEU A 14 -7.90 -21.30 -0.07
N ASN A 15 -7.27 -21.25 1.12
CA ASN A 15 -6.58 -22.40 1.71
C ASN A 15 -7.54 -23.52 2.16
N GLN A 16 -8.86 -23.27 2.20
CA GLN A 16 -9.87 -24.29 2.48
C GLN A 16 -10.30 -25.05 1.22
N ALA A 17 -9.96 -24.56 0.02
CA ALA A 17 -10.30 -25.20 -1.23
C ALA A 17 -9.30 -26.33 -1.55
N SER A 18 -9.77 -27.57 -1.54
CA SER A 18 -8.95 -28.79 -1.74
C SER A 18 -9.08 -29.43 -3.12
N GLU A 19 -9.93 -28.89 -4.00
CA GLU A 19 -10.11 -29.39 -5.37
C GLU A 19 -9.00 -28.92 -6.33
N SER A 20 -8.79 -29.62 -7.46
CA SER A 20 -7.69 -29.34 -8.41
C SER A 20 -7.73 -27.90 -8.96
N VAL A 21 -8.92 -27.36 -9.16
CA VAL A 21 -9.14 -25.95 -9.55
C VAL A 21 -8.76 -25.03 -8.39
N GLY A 22 -9.14 -25.38 -7.16
CA GLY A 22 -8.76 -24.66 -5.94
C GLY A 22 -7.25 -24.54 -5.77
N THR A 23 -6.52 -25.65 -5.95
CA THR A 23 -5.05 -25.66 -5.90
C THR A 23 -4.45 -24.73 -6.96
N SER A 24 -5.00 -24.72 -8.18
CA SER A 24 -4.54 -23.83 -9.26
C SER A 24 -4.74 -22.35 -8.91
N ILE A 25 -5.86 -22.00 -8.25
CA ILE A 25 -6.17 -20.65 -7.80
C ILE A 25 -5.22 -20.23 -6.67
N VAL A 26 -5.02 -21.09 -5.65
CA VAL A 26 -4.09 -20.84 -4.54
C VAL A 26 -2.67 -20.62 -5.06
N ASN A 27 -2.20 -21.45 -6.00
CA ASN A 27 -0.89 -21.31 -6.61
C ASN A 27 -0.74 -19.98 -7.35
N LYS A 28 -1.77 -19.56 -8.12
CA LYS A 28 -1.76 -18.25 -8.79
C LYS A 28 -1.74 -17.11 -7.77
N PHE A 29 -2.55 -17.20 -6.72
CA PHE A 29 -2.59 -16.19 -5.65
C PHE A 29 -1.22 -16.02 -4.99
N ASN A 30 -0.61 -17.11 -4.53
CA ASN A 30 0.73 -17.11 -3.93
C ASN A 30 1.78 -16.56 -4.89
N ARG A 31 1.73 -16.94 -6.18
CA ARG A 31 2.64 -16.43 -7.20
C ARG A 31 2.53 -14.92 -7.41
N VAL A 32 1.31 -14.37 -7.35
CA VAL A 32 1.09 -12.91 -7.43
C VAL A 32 1.66 -12.21 -6.20
N LEU A 33 1.42 -12.74 -4.99
CA LEU A 33 1.95 -12.15 -3.76
C LEU A 33 3.48 -12.21 -3.70
N GLN A 34 4.09 -13.32 -4.10
CA GLN A 34 5.54 -13.47 -4.13
C GLN A 34 6.20 -12.51 -5.12
N ARG A 35 5.55 -12.21 -6.25
CA ARG A 35 6.02 -11.23 -7.22
C ARG A 35 5.86 -9.78 -6.76
N ASN A 36 5.14 -9.53 -5.68
CA ASN A 36 4.95 -8.19 -5.11
C ASN A 36 5.76 -8.06 -3.80
N PRO A 37 7.03 -7.64 -3.84
CA PRO A 37 7.84 -7.46 -2.63
C PRO A 37 7.22 -6.41 -1.67
N GLY A 38 6.50 -5.42 -2.21
CA GLY A 38 5.78 -4.43 -1.42
C GLY A 38 4.69 -5.02 -0.54
N TRP A 39 4.10 -6.17 -0.92
CA TRP A 39 3.11 -6.87 -0.10
C TRP A 39 3.69 -7.31 1.25
N LYS A 40 4.93 -7.84 1.26
CA LYS A 40 5.61 -8.27 2.49
C LYS A 40 5.84 -7.10 3.43
N VAL A 41 6.33 -5.98 2.89
CA VAL A 41 6.55 -4.73 3.64
C VAL A 41 5.25 -4.23 4.27
N MET A 42 4.16 -4.17 3.49
CA MET A 42 2.85 -3.72 3.98
C MET A 42 2.28 -4.65 5.05
N ALA A 43 2.43 -5.96 4.90
CA ALA A 43 1.99 -6.92 5.90
C ALA A 43 2.72 -6.73 7.24
N SER A 44 4.03 -6.47 7.20
CA SER A 44 4.84 -6.19 8.39
C SER A 44 4.46 -4.86 9.06
N ILE A 45 4.23 -3.79 8.28
CA ILE A 45 3.75 -2.50 8.80
C ILE A 45 2.41 -2.67 9.52
N VAL A 46 1.48 -3.45 8.95
CA VAL A 46 0.21 -3.75 9.62
C VAL A 46 0.43 -4.52 10.92
N GLY A 47 1.34 -5.50 10.93
CA GLY A 47 1.70 -6.23 12.15
C GLY A 47 2.16 -5.29 13.27
N ILE A 48 2.97 -4.28 12.95
CA ILE A 48 3.43 -3.27 13.92
C ILE A 48 2.28 -2.36 14.37
N LEU A 49 1.47 -1.86 13.44
CA LEU A 49 0.31 -1.03 13.77
C LEU A 49 -0.74 -1.76 14.59
N GLU A 50 -0.82 -3.09 14.48
CA GLU A 50 -1.71 -3.96 15.27
C GLU A 50 -1.04 -4.45 16.58
N GLY A 51 0.21 -4.08 16.85
CA GLY A 51 0.96 -4.48 18.05
C GLY A 51 1.42 -5.94 18.07
N GLN A 52 1.37 -6.64 16.93
CA GLN A 52 1.73 -8.05 16.79
C GLN A 52 3.24 -8.26 16.55
N THR A 53 3.94 -7.23 16.11
CA THR A 53 5.38 -7.31 15.77
C THR A 53 6.06 -6.00 16.18
N THR A 54 7.32 -6.08 16.60
CA THR A 54 8.08 -4.93 17.12
C THR A 54 9.18 -4.43 16.18
N SER A 55 9.52 -5.15 15.11
CA SER A 55 10.55 -4.71 14.16
C SER A 55 10.21 -5.02 12.70
N LEU A 56 10.64 -4.12 11.80
CA LEU A 56 10.65 -4.35 10.36
C LEU A 56 12.01 -4.95 9.98
N PRO A 57 12.07 -6.09 9.28
CA PRO A 57 13.36 -6.67 8.87
C PRO A 57 14.05 -5.89 7.73
N GLU A 58 13.31 -5.08 6.94
CA GLU A 58 13.83 -4.54 5.67
C GLU A 58 13.65 -3.02 5.48
N VAL A 59 13.06 -2.28 6.43
CA VAL A 59 12.61 -0.90 6.15
C VAL A 59 13.01 0.10 7.23
N LYS A 60 13.67 1.18 6.80
CA LYS A 60 14.10 2.31 7.64
C LYS A 60 13.01 3.37 7.73
N PHE A 61 11.88 3.05 8.36
CA PHE A 61 10.89 4.07 8.73
C PHE A 61 11.01 4.38 10.22
N SER A 62 10.89 5.66 10.57
CA SER A 62 10.65 6.11 11.94
C SER A 62 9.26 5.70 12.43
N SER A 63 9.08 5.66 13.75
CA SER A 63 7.77 5.35 14.36
C SER A 63 6.66 6.29 13.89
N ALA A 64 6.99 7.56 13.65
CA ALA A 64 6.05 8.55 13.13
C ALA A 64 5.62 8.22 11.69
N GLU A 65 6.57 7.87 10.82
CA GLU A 65 6.29 7.47 9.44
C GLU A 65 5.44 6.20 9.39
N ILE A 66 5.72 5.20 10.24
CA ILE A 66 4.91 3.98 10.35
C ILE A 66 3.46 4.33 10.73
N ALA A 67 3.27 5.24 11.68
CA ALA A 67 1.93 5.69 12.08
C ALA A 67 1.17 6.38 10.93
N CYS A 68 1.86 7.10 10.05
CA CYS A 68 1.27 7.71 8.84
C CYS A 68 0.83 6.66 7.80
N LEU A 69 1.52 5.51 7.73
CA LEU A 69 1.19 4.44 6.77
C LEU A 69 -0.15 3.73 7.04
N LYS A 70 -0.84 4.03 8.14
CA LYS A 70 -2.19 3.50 8.43
C LYS A 70 -3.21 3.81 7.31
N PHE A 71 -2.98 4.88 6.56
CA PHE A 71 -3.82 5.33 5.43
C PHE A 71 -3.17 5.05 4.07
N CYS A 72 -2.09 4.28 4.02
CA CYS A 72 -1.38 3.99 2.79
C CYS A 72 -2.30 3.22 1.80
N PRO A 73 -2.38 3.66 0.54
CA PRO A 73 -3.13 2.95 -0.50
C PRO A 73 -2.52 1.57 -0.74
N MET A 74 -3.36 0.55 -0.91
CA MET A 74 -2.90 -0.82 -1.11
C MET A 74 -2.47 -1.07 -2.57
N THR A 75 -3.13 -0.39 -3.51
CA THR A 75 -2.92 -0.63 -4.93
C THR A 75 -2.28 0.59 -5.60
N SER A 76 -1.44 0.33 -6.61
CA SER A 76 -0.88 1.40 -7.44
C SER A 76 -1.98 2.19 -8.18
N HIS A 77 -3.16 1.59 -8.37
CA HIS A 77 -4.31 2.28 -8.95
C HIS A 77 -4.83 3.41 -8.05
N GLU A 78 -4.93 3.19 -6.74
CA GLU A 78 -5.32 4.23 -5.78
C GLU A 78 -4.31 5.39 -5.78
N VAL A 79 -3.02 5.08 -5.83
CA VAL A 79 -1.95 6.09 -5.97
C VAL A 79 -2.09 6.87 -7.29
N LYS A 80 -2.34 6.19 -8.41
CA LYS A 80 -2.55 6.87 -9.70
C LYS A 80 -3.78 7.76 -9.69
N ARG A 81 -4.85 7.32 -9.01
CA ARG A 81 -6.08 8.10 -8.87
C ARG A 81 -5.83 9.38 -8.07
N SER A 82 -5.11 9.30 -6.95
CA SER A 82 -4.74 10.50 -6.19
C SER A 82 -3.81 11.42 -6.99
N LEU A 83 -2.83 10.88 -7.70
CA LEU A 83 -1.96 11.67 -8.59
C LEU A 83 -2.72 12.32 -9.76
N SER A 84 -3.80 11.68 -10.24
CA SER A 84 -4.64 12.25 -11.30
C SER A 84 -5.36 13.52 -10.83
N ASN A 85 -5.70 13.63 -9.54
CA ASN A 85 -6.26 14.87 -8.98
C ASN A 85 -5.26 16.03 -9.07
N TYR A 86 -3.95 15.72 -9.00
CA TYR A 86 -2.88 16.69 -9.13
C TYR A 86 -2.40 16.88 -10.57
N LYS A 87 -3.14 16.38 -11.57
CA LYS A 87 -2.74 16.47 -12.99
C LYS A 87 -2.43 17.91 -13.40
N ASN A 88 -3.20 18.90 -12.94
CA ASN A 88 -2.95 20.31 -13.30
C ASN A 88 -1.66 20.87 -12.70
N ILE A 89 -1.29 20.43 -11.48
CA ILE A 89 -0.07 20.86 -10.80
C ILE A 89 1.15 20.14 -11.40
N LEU A 90 1.04 18.81 -11.60
CA LEU A 90 2.11 17.97 -12.10
C LEU A 90 2.35 18.11 -13.60
N SER A 91 1.33 18.51 -14.38
CA SER A 91 1.48 18.79 -15.81
C SER A 91 1.84 20.25 -16.10
N ASN A 92 2.00 21.08 -15.06
CA ASN A 92 2.37 22.47 -15.24
C ASN A 92 3.78 22.57 -15.86
N ARG A 93 3.93 23.42 -16.89
CA ARG A 93 5.19 23.58 -17.61
C ARG A 93 6.22 24.44 -16.86
N THR A 94 5.80 25.15 -15.82
CA THR A 94 6.73 25.84 -14.91
C THR A 94 7.40 24.82 -14.00
N LYS A 95 8.74 24.81 -13.99
CA LYS A 95 9.52 23.89 -13.17
C LYS A 95 9.35 24.22 -11.69
N PHE A 96 8.66 23.34 -10.95
CA PHE A 96 8.67 23.39 -9.50
C PHE A 96 10.01 22.87 -8.97
N THR A 97 10.53 23.50 -7.93
CA THR A 97 11.52 22.85 -7.06
C THR A 97 10.80 21.81 -6.19
N PRO A 98 11.48 20.77 -5.69
CA PRO A 98 10.87 19.77 -4.81
C PRO A 98 10.15 20.38 -3.61
N GLU A 99 10.72 21.40 -2.98
CA GLU A 99 10.16 22.09 -1.82
C GLU A 99 8.88 22.85 -2.17
N ASN A 100 8.84 23.47 -3.36
CA ASN A 100 7.65 24.17 -3.83
C ASN A 100 6.55 23.18 -4.19
N LEU A 101 6.89 22.05 -4.82
CA LEU A 101 5.93 21.00 -5.14
C LEU A 101 5.31 20.42 -3.87
N GLU A 102 6.12 20.14 -2.84
CA GLU A 102 5.66 19.64 -1.56
C GLU A 102 4.62 20.59 -0.92
N LYS A 103 4.93 21.89 -0.85
CA LYS A 103 4.00 22.90 -0.33
C LYS A 103 2.68 22.94 -1.11
N TYR A 104 2.74 22.89 -2.45
CA TYR A 104 1.55 22.85 -3.29
C TYR A 104 0.70 21.59 -3.06
N LEU A 105 1.35 20.42 -2.92
CA LEU A 105 0.66 19.16 -2.62
C LEU A 105 -0.03 19.21 -1.25
N ILE A 106 0.62 19.77 -0.23
CA ILE A 106 0.02 19.93 1.11
C ILE A 106 -1.22 20.85 1.04
N ILE A 107 -1.10 22.02 0.41
CA ILE A 107 -2.22 22.97 0.27
C ILE A 107 -3.40 22.34 -0.48
N SER A 108 -3.13 21.68 -1.60
CA SER A 108 -4.18 21.03 -2.41
C SER A 108 -4.82 19.80 -1.76
N SER A 109 -4.08 19.11 -0.88
CA SER A 109 -4.61 17.99 -0.09
C SER A 109 -5.51 18.48 1.06
N ASN A 110 -5.23 19.66 1.63
CA ASN A 110 -5.97 20.23 2.76
C ASN A 110 -7.15 21.11 2.35
N GLY A 111 -7.18 21.58 1.10
CA GLY A 111 -8.26 22.41 0.55
C GLY A 111 -9.43 21.62 -0.05
N ASN A 112 -9.31 20.29 -0.14
CA ASN A 112 -10.38 19.35 -0.50
C ASN A 112 -10.92 18.65 0.76
#